data_AF-A0A382EL12-F1
#
_entry.id   AF-A0A382EL12-F1
#
_cell.length_a   1.000
_cell.length_b   1.000
_cell.length_c   1.000
_cell.angle_alpha   90.00
_cell.angle_beta   90.00
_cell.angle_gamma   90.00
#
_symmetry.space_group_name_H-M   'P 1'
#
loop_
_entity.id
_entity.type
_entity.pdbx_description
1 polymer ?
#
loop_
_entity_poly.entity_id
_entity_poly.type
_entity_poly.pdbx_seq_one_letter_code
_entity_poly.pdbx_strand_id
1 'polypeptide(L)'
;MKKLLVILVLCLFLCNISYSEEIVKLPKDTTSGYNKLFKSLTGKYYRDHGIQVVNKKDGHPVRTGKQSIRFEVRSGDCGKDENDEWNDCKNDRERHELSGGKNEDKMSKGEYWFAWSVYFPKDHQNLYPLSNNYGQFHQQGGPPVFMFKERNNGYSVVRTIGDSDYDERKLIDKKKMP
;
A
#
# COMPACT_ATOMS: atom_id res chain seq x y z
N MET A 1 -46.78 -16.96 15.65
CA MET A 1 -45.75 -17.42 14.68
C MET A 1 -45.52 -16.45 13.51
N LYS A 2 -46.56 -15.94 12.83
CA LYS A 2 -46.37 -15.00 11.70
C LYS A 2 -45.71 -13.66 12.08
N LYS A 3 -45.98 -13.13 13.28
CA LYS A 3 -45.38 -11.85 13.75
C LYS A 3 -43.89 -11.95 14.13
N LEU A 4 -43.41 -13.12 14.56
CA LEU A 4 -41.97 -13.33 14.84
C LEU A 4 -41.16 -13.48 13.54
N LEU A 5 -41.73 -14.10 12.51
CA LEU A 5 -41.07 -14.28 11.21
C LEU A 5 -40.81 -12.92 10.52
N VAL A 6 -41.73 -11.97 10.65
CA VAL A 6 -41.60 -10.62 10.08
C VAL A 6 -40.47 -9.83 10.75
N ILE A 7 -40.26 -10.01 12.06
CA ILE A 7 -39.17 -9.35 12.80
C ILE A 7 -37.81 -9.98 12.42
N LEU A 8 -37.75 -11.30 12.24
CA LEU A 8 -36.53 -11.98 11.81
C LEU A 8 -36.10 -11.59 10.38
N VAL A 9 -37.08 -11.43 9.48
CA VAL A 9 -36.83 -10.96 8.10
C VAL A 9 -36.43 -9.48 8.05
N LEU A 10 -36.96 -8.62 8.93
CA LEU A 10 -36.52 -7.22 9.02
C LEU A 10 -35.10 -7.08 9.60
N CYS A 11 -34.71 -7.92 10.57
CA CYS A 11 -33.35 -7.91 11.13
C CYS A 11 -32.30 -8.44 10.14
N LEU A 12 -32.66 -9.34 9.23
CA LEU A 12 -31.77 -9.83 8.17
C LEU A 12 -31.46 -8.78 7.09
N PHE A 13 -32.23 -7.69 7.01
CA PHE A 13 -31.96 -6.55 6.13
C PHE A 13 -31.09 -5.45 6.77
N LEU A 14 -30.75 -5.58 8.07
CA LEU A 14 -29.99 -4.56 8.81
C LEU A 14 -28.53 -4.92 9.07
N CYS A 15 -28.10 -6.14 8.74
CA CYS A 15 -26.71 -6.58 8.95
C CYS A 15 -26.19 -7.29 7.71
N ASN A 16 -25.56 -6.51 6.83
CA ASN A 16 -24.33 -6.83 6.11
C ASN A 16 -24.06 -5.68 5.14
N ILE A 17 -23.69 -4.51 5.67
CA ILE A 17 -22.92 -3.61 4.82
C ILE A 17 -21.50 -4.15 4.84
N SER A 18 -21.25 -5.13 3.99
CA SER A 18 -19.90 -5.50 3.60
C SER A 18 -19.38 -4.33 2.77
N TYR A 19 -18.59 -3.49 3.41
CA TYR A 19 -17.92 -2.39 2.75
C TYR A 19 -16.69 -2.99 2.05
N SER A 20 -16.66 -2.86 0.72
CA SER A 20 -15.73 -3.58 -0.14
C SER A 20 -14.31 -3.04 -0.02
N GLU A 21 -13.33 -3.95 -0.04
CA GLU A 21 -11.98 -3.63 -0.50
C GLU A 21 -12.06 -2.87 -1.83
N GLU A 22 -11.38 -1.73 -1.94
CA GLU A 22 -11.46 -0.92 -3.15
C GLU A 22 -10.49 -1.47 -4.19
N ILE A 23 -11.02 -2.26 -5.12
CA ILE A 23 -10.30 -2.70 -6.30
C ILE A 23 -9.97 -1.48 -7.14
N VAL A 24 -8.68 -1.20 -7.33
CA VAL A 24 -8.20 -0.08 -8.15
C VAL A 24 -7.87 -0.57 -9.54
N LYS A 25 -8.48 0.07 -10.55
CA LYS A 25 -8.12 -0.11 -11.95
C LYS A 25 -7.15 0.98 -12.37
N LEU A 26 -5.90 0.59 -12.58
CA LEU A 26 -4.86 1.51 -13.03
C LEU A 26 -4.63 1.40 -14.54
N PRO A 27 -4.24 2.50 -15.22
CA PRO A 27 -3.89 2.45 -16.62
C PRO A 27 -2.72 1.49 -16.88
N LYS A 28 -2.75 0.78 -18.01
CA LYS A 28 -1.64 -0.09 -18.47
C LYS A 28 -0.30 0.65 -18.63
N ASP A 29 -0.37 1.97 -18.79
CA ASP A 29 0.79 2.85 -18.86
C ASP A 29 1.52 2.99 -17.51
N THR A 30 0.85 2.68 -16.41
CA THR A 30 1.36 2.84 -15.04
C THR A 30 1.70 1.54 -14.34
N THR A 31 1.03 0.45 -14.71
CA THR A 31 1.22 -0.88 -14.10
C THR A 31 0.91 -1.99 -15.09
N SER A 32 1.53 -3.15 -14.88
CA SER A 32 1.33 -4.36 -15.67
C SER A 32 1.63 -5.60 -14.82
N GLY A 33 1.07 -6.75 -15.19
CA GLY A 33 1.36 -8.04 -14.55
C GLY A 33 0.45 -8.39 -13.36
N TYR A 34 -0.44 -7.49 -12.94
CA TYR A 34 -1.48 -7.76 -11.95
C TYR A 34 -2.86 -7.79 -12.61
N ASN A 35 -3.67 -8.78 -12.22
CA ASN A 35 -5.07 -8.87 -12.58
C ASN A 35 -5.92 -7.93 -11.72
N LYS A 36 -5.61 -7.87 -10.41
CA LYS A 36 -6.27 -6.98 -9.46
C LYS A 36 -5.29 -6.35 -8.48
N LEU A 37 -5.54 -5.08 -8.21
CA LEU A 37 -4.85 -4.30 -7.20
C LEU A 37 -5.86 -3.74 -6.21
N PHE A 38 -5.46 -3.67 -4.95
CA PHE A 38 -6.28 -3.19 -3.85
C PHE A 38 -5.56 -2.04 -3.16
N LYS A 39 -6.29 -0.96 -2.88
CA LYS A 39 -5.77 0.20 -2.16
C LYS A 39 -5.96 0.04 -0.65
N SER A 40 -4.96 0.44 0.13
CA SER A 40 -5.10 0.58 1.58
C SER A 40 -5.89 1.83 1.97
N LEU A 41 -6.45 1.83 3.19
CA LEU A 41 -7.32 2.88 3.73
C LEU A 41 -8.57 3.07 2.86
N THR A 42 -9.52 2.15 2.98
CA THR A 42 -10.79 2.15 2.25
C THR A 42 -11.94 2.73 3.10
N GLY A 43 -13.11 2.90 2.50
CA GLY A 43 -14.30 3.38 3.19
C GLY A 43 -14.09 4.77 3.80
N LYS A 44 -14.40 4.94 5.09
CA LYS A 44 -14.24 6.24 5.79
C LYS A 44 -12.79 6.70 5.96
N TYR A 45 -11.82 5.79 5.79
CA TYR A 45 -10.39 6.10 5.85
C TYR A 45 -9.83 6.51 4.49
N TYR A 46 -10.64 6.43 3.42
CA TYR A 46 -10.21 6.82 2.09
C TYR A 46 -9.75 8.28 2.05
N ARG A 47 -8.69 8.50 1.26
CA ARG A 47 -8.09 9.80 0.99
C ARG A 47 -7.77 9.88 -0.49
N ASP A 48 -8.42 10.82 -1.18
CA ASP A 48 -8.26 11.04 -2.63
C ASP A 48 -6.83 11.43 -3.01
N HIS A 49 -6.10 12.11 -2.11
CA HIS A 49 -4.71 12.48 -2.34
C HIS A 49 -3.75 11.31 -2.21
N GLY A 50 -4.17 10.24 -1.52
CA GLY A 50 -3.27 9.17 -1.08
C GLY A 50 -2.65 8.39 -2.24
N ILE A 51 -3.41 8.18 -3.32
CA ILE A 51 -2.96 7.55 -4.56
C ILE A 51 -3.62 8.26 -5.73
N GLN A 52 -2.82 8.78 -6.66
CA GLN A 52 -3.30 9.49 -7.83
C GLN A 52 -2.59 8.99 -9.09
N VAL A 53 -3.34 8.82 -10.17
CA VAL A 53 -2.76 8.71 -11.52
C VAL A 53 -2.55 10.13 -12.03
N VAL A 54 -1.28 10.48 -12.28
CA VAL A 54 -0.88 11.83 -12.70
C VAL A 54 -0.27 11.80 -14.10
N ASN A 55 -0.35 12.91 -14.84
CA ASN A 55 0.12 12.94 -16.23
C ASN A 55 1.37 13.80 -16.41
N LYS A 56 2.22 13.38 -17.34
CA LYS A 56 3.40 14.13 -17.80
C LYS A 56 3.05 15.52 -18.34
N LYS A 57 1.91 15.64 -19.05
CA LYS A 57 1.44 16.92 -19.63
C LYS A 57 1.11 17.98 -18.56
N ASP A 58 0.83 17.54 -17.33
CA ASP A 58 0.51 18.41 -16.19
C ASP A 58 1.79 18.70 -15.35
N GLY A 59 2.98 18.36 -15.89
CA GLY A 59 4.28 18.61 -15.25
C GLY A 59 4.75 17.52 -14.28
N HIS A 60 4.00 16.42 -14.13
CA HIS A 60 4.39 15.34 -13.22
C HIS A 60 5.53 14.46 -13.78
N PRO A 61 6.40 13.93 -12.91
CA PRO A 61 7.48 13.03 -13.29
C PRO A 61 6.92 11.69 -13.79
N VAL A 62 7.34 11.29 -14.99
CA VAL A 62 6.94 10.03 -15.63
C VAL A 62 8.18 9.38 -16.23
N ARG A 63 8.51 8.16 -15.79
CA ARG A 63 9.68 7.42 -16.30
C ARG A 63 9.48 6.97 -17.75
N THR A 64 8.31 6.43 -18.07
CA THR A 64 7.95 5.93 -19.39
C THR A 64 6.48 6.21 -19.67
N GLY A 65 6.11 6.39 -20.93
CA GLY A 65 4.72 6.66 -21.30
C GLY A 65 4.26 8.09 -21.00
N LYS A 66 3.01 8.21 -20.54
CA LYS A 66 2.30 9.48 -20.31
C LYS A 66 1.88 9.68 -18.85
N GLN A 67 1.80 8.62 -18.05
CA GLN A 67 1.25 8.64 -16.70
C GLN A 67 2.19 7.99 -15.68
N SER A 68 2.07 8.38 -14.42
CA SER A 68 2.69 7.73 -13.27
C SER A 68 1.73 7.68 -12.09
N ILE A 69 2.05 6.88 -11.08
CA ILE A 69 1.29 6.80 -9.83
C ILE A 69 2.01 7.66 -8.81
N ARG A 70 1.29 8.63 -8.25
CA ARG A 70 1.74 9.46 -7.15
C ARG A 70 1.15 8.93 -5.86
N PHE A 71 2.01 8.68 -4.89
CA PHE A 71 1.64 8.41 -3.50
C PHE A 71 1.92 9.66 -2.67
N GLU A 72 1.03 9.98 -1.74
CA GLU A 72 1.22 11.06 -0.78
C GLU A 72 0.64 10.62 0.56
N VAL A 73 1.47 10.57 1.60
CA VAL A 73 1.03 10.30 2.97
C VAL A 73 1.14 11.60 3.75
N ARG A 74 0.06 11.98 4.45
CA ARG A 74 -0.03 13.13 5.33
C ARG A 74 -0.24 12.67 6.76
N SER A 75 0.10 13.54 7.71
CA SER A 75 -0.20 13.28 9.11
C SER A 75 -1.70 13.04 9.31
N GLY A 76 -2.03 11.95 10.00
CA GLY A 76 -3.39 11.45 10.21
C GLY A 76 -3.89 10.48 9.15
N ASP A 77 -3.10 10.15 8.11
CA ASP A 77 -3.46 9.14 7.11
C ASP A 77 -3.27 7.71 7.66
N CYS A 78 -4.12 7.38 8.61
CA CYS A 78 -4.20 6.09 9.30
C CYS A 78 -5.61 5.50 9.17
N GLY A 79 -5.73 4.19 9.33
CA GLY A 79 -7.03 3.51 9.41
C GLY A 79 -7.00 2.26 10.26
N LYS A 80 -8.12 1.55 10.26
CA LYS A 80 -8.21 0.26 10.94
C LYS A 80 -8.80 -0.76 9.97
N ASP A 81 -8.37 -2.00 10.12
CA ASP A 81 -8.93 -3.10 9.35
C ASP A 81 -10.36 -3.37 9.80
N GLU A 82 -11.16 -3.93 8.90
CA GLU A 82 -12.61 -4.12 9.11
C GLU A 82 -12.91 -5.00 10.33
N ASN A 83 -12.06 -5.99 10.57
CA ASN A 83 -12.19 -6.93 11.69
C ASN A 83 -11.57 -6.43 12.99
N ASP A 84 -11.07 -5.17 13.02
CA ASP A 84 -10.35 -4.59 14.15
C ASP A 84 -9.05 -5.35 14.55
N GLU A 85 -8.59 -6.30 13.72
CA GLU A 85 -7.33 -7.04 13.92
C GLU A 85 -6.11 -6.11 13.94
N TRP A 86 -6.16 -5.01 13.18
CA TRP A 86 -5.11 -4.01 13.12
C TRP A 86 -5.68 -2.58 13.08
N ASN A 87 -5.00 -1.65 13.77
CA ASN A 87 -5.38 -0.24 13.80
C ASN A 87 -4.13 0.64 13.73
N ASP A 88 -3.91 1.28 12.58
CA ASP A 88 -2.80 2.20 12.36
C ASP A 88 -2.83 3.40 13.29
N CYS A 89 -4.03 3.97 13.50
CA CYS A 89 -4.21 5.19 14.28
C CYS A 89 -3.90 5.01 15.76
N LYS A 90 -3.94 3.78 16.28
CA LYS A 90 -3.57 3.45 17.66
C LYS A 90 -2.13 2.96 17.78
N ASN A 91 -1.52 2.58 16.66
CA ASN A 91 -0.16 2.08 16.61
C ASN A 91 0.75 3.17 16.04
N ASP A 92 1.54 2.85 15.03
CA ASP A 92 2.80 3.53 14.73
C ASP A 92 2.96 3.93 13.26
N ARG A 93 1.88 3.86 12.47
CA ARG A 93 2.01 4.00 11.01
C ARG A 93 0.90 4.80 10.37
N GLU A 94 1.28 5.44 9.27
CA GLU A 94 0.42 6.13 8.32
C GLU A 94 0.76 5.59 6.93
N ARG A 95 -0.22 5.37 6.05
CA ARG A 95 0.04 4.65 4.80
C ARG A 95 -0.95 4.85 3.68
N HIS A 96 -0.41 4.81 2.47
CA HIS A 96 -1.16 4.53 1.26
C HIS A 96 -0.38 3.52 0.42
N GLU A 97 -0.98 2.35 0.21
CA GLU A 97 -0.35 1.22 -0.48
C GLU A 97 -1.27 0.69 -1.59
N LEU A 98 -0.64 0.13 -2.62
CA LEU A 98 -1.29 -0.78 -3.56
C LEU A 98 -0.78 -2.18 -3.28
N SER A 99 -1.72 -3.12 -3.15
CA SER A 99 -1.41 -4.52 -2.91
C SER A 99 -1.96 -5.39 -4.02
N GLY A 100 -1.15 -6.34 -4.49
CA GLY A 100 -1.58 -7.52 -5.23
C GLY A 100 -1.39 -8.77 -4.36
N GLY A 101 -1.83 -9.94 -4.82
CA GLY A 101 -1.54 -11.19 -4.12
C GLY A 101 -2.52 -11.62 -3.04
N LYS A 102 -3.74 -11.04 -3.01
CA LYS A 102 -4.85 -11.50 -2.15
C LYS A 102 -5.43 -12.81 -2.70
N ASN A 103 -6.73 -12.83 -3.04
CA ASN A 103 -7.37 -13.97 -3.70
C ASN A 103 -6.94 -14.11 -5.17
N GLU A 104 -6.30 -13.09 -5.73
CA GLU A 104 -5.74 -13.05 -7.08
C GLU A 104 -4.28 -12.64 -7.03
N ASP A 105 -3.50 -13.11 -8.01
CA ASP A 105 -2.05 -12.84 -8.15
C ASP A 105 -1.21 -13.33 -6.96
N LYS A 106 -1.72 -14.29 -6.18
CA LYS A 106 -1.04 -14.86 -5.03
C LYS A 106 0.20 -15.64 -5.46
N MET A 107 1.35 -15.24 -4.94
CA MET A 107 2.59 -15.99 -5.09
C MET A 107 2.59 -17.19 -4.14
N SER A 108 2.92 -18.37 -4.64
CA SER A 108 2.97 -19.59 -3.83
C SER A 108 4.29 -20.33 -3.97
N LYS A 109 4.57 -20.86 -5.16
CA LYS A 109 5.81 -21.56 -5.49
C LYS A 109 6.26 -21.18 -6.88
N GLY A 110 7.57 -20.95 -7.03
CA GLY A 110 8.21 -20.66 -8.30
C GLY A 110 9.09 -19.43 -8.21
N GLU A 111 9.56 -19.00 -9.37
CA GLU A 111 10.33 -17.77 -9.52
C GLU A 111 9.42 -16.67 -10.07
N TYR A 112 9.52 -15.49 -9.46
CA TYR A 112 8.74 -14.32 -9.84
C TYR A 112 9.68 -13.13 -10.03
N TRP A 113 9.44 -12.38 -11.10
CA TRP A 113 10.24 -11.21 -11.44
C TRP A 113 9.42 -9.95 -11.21
N PHE A 114 9.96 -9.04 -10.40
CA PHE A 114 9.34 -7.75 -10.11
C PHE A 114 10.26 -6.62 -10.55
N ALA A 115 9.65 -5.61 -11.17
CA ALA A 115 10.32 -4.38 -11.52
C ALA A 115 9.38 -3.22 -11.29
N TRP A 116 9.88 -2.16 -10.70
CA TRP A 116 9.19 -0.89 -10.58
C TRP A 116 10.19 0.25 -10.67
N SER A 117 9.67 1.46 -10.69
CA SER A 117 10.49 2.67 -10.70
C SER A 117 9.94 3.65 -9.69
N VAL A 118 10.84 4.23 -8.91
CA VAL A 118 10.50 5.20 -7.88
C VAL A 118 11.14 6.53 -8.27
N TYR A 119 10.39 7.60 -8.08
CA TYR A 119 10.88 8.96 -8.20
C TYR A 119 10.67 9.66 -6.86
N PHE A 120 11.75 10.21 -6.32
CA PHE A 120 11.71 11.09 -5.15
C PHE A 120 11.74 12.54 -5.65
N PRO A 121 10.78 13.40 -5.23
CA PRO A 121 10.73 14.78 -5.67
C PRO A 121 11.92 15.58 -5.11
N LYS A 122 12.24 16.73 -5.72
CA LYS A 122 13.44 17.52 -5.37
C LYS A 122 13.42 18.06 -3.94
N ASP A 123 12.24 18.21 -3.37
CA ASP A 123 11.97 18.63 -2.00
C ASP A 123 11.73 17.44 -1.07
N HIS A 124 12.03 16.21 -1.51
CA HIS A 124 11.97 15.02 -0.67
C HIS A 124 12.84 15.19 0.57
N GLN A 125 12.26 14.87 1.73
CA GLN A 125 12.97 14.90 3.00
C GLN A 125 13.10 13.49 3.53
N ASN A 126 14.32 13.11 3.88
CA ASN A 126 14.56 11.89 4.62
C ASN A 126 14.06 12.08 6.05
N LEU A 127 13.03 11.33 6.44
CA LEU A 127 12.36 11.46 7.74
C LEU A 127 12.98 10.57 8.82
N TYR A 128 14.13 9.95 8.58
CA TYR A 128 14.83 9.15 9.60
C TYR A 128 14.96 9.94 10.92
N PRO A 129 14.64 9.35 12.09
CA PRO A 129 14.50 7.91 12.35
C PRO A 129 13.13 7.29 12.05
N LEU A 130 12.19 8.01 11.44
CA LEU A 130 10.95 7.40 10.94
C LEU A 130 11.28 6.30 9.93
N SER A 131 10.59 5.16 10.05
CA SER A 131 10.73 4.03 9.13
C SER A 131 9.95 4.30 7.84
N ASN A 132 10.58 4.96 6.88
CA ASN A 132 10.00 5.24 5.57
C ASN A 132 10.07 3.99 4.67
N ASN A 133 8.94 3.34 4.38
CA ASN A 133 8.86 2.16 3.52
C ASN A 133 8.16 2.47 2.18
N TYR A 134 8.81 2.16 1.06
CA TYR A 134 8.31 2.44 -0.30
C TYR A 134 7.90 1.18 -1.08
N GLY A 135 7.99 0.01 -0.45
CA GLY A 135 7.58 -1.26 -1.04
C GLY A 135 7.89 -2.42 -0.11
N GLN A 136 7.17 -3.52 -0.27
CA GLN A 136 7.38 -4.71 0.56
C GLN A 136 6.91 -5.98 -0.12
N PHE A 137 7.53 -7.10 0.27
CA PHE A 137 7.00 -8.43 0.03
C PHE A 137 6.52 -9.00 1.36
N HIS A 138 5.21 -9.22 1.44
CA HIS A 138 4.52 -9.65 2.65
C HIS A 138 3.92 -11.04 2.44
N GLN A 139 4.13 -11.93 3.40
CA GLN A 139 3.51 -13.24 3.37
C GLN A 139 2.08 -13.18 3.90
N GLN A 140 1.21 -14.09 3.48
CA GLN A 140 -0.13 -14.16 4.07
C GLN A 140 -0.04 -14.69 5.50
N GLY A 141 -0.66 -13.98 6.46
CA GLY A 141 -0.74 -14.42 7.86
C GLY A 141 0.57 -14.34 8.65
N GLY A 142 1.56 -13.58 8.19
CA GLY A 142 2.78 -13.32 8.94
C GLY A 142 3.45 -12.01 8.50
N PRO A 143 4.59 -11.62 9.09
CA PRO A 143 5.20 -10.31 8.89
C PRO A 143 5.76 -10.09 7.48
N PRO A 144 6.08 -8.84 7.09
CA PRO A 144 6.84 -8.59 5.87
C PRO A 144 8.20 -9.30 5.90
N VAL A 145 8.60 -9.86 4.77
CA VAL A 145 9.88 -10.59 4.62
C VAL A 145 10.96 -9.70 4.03
N PHE A 146 10.60 -8.88 3.04
CA PHE A 146 11.49 -7.89 2.45
C PHE A 146 10.80 -6.54 2.43
N MET A 147 11.54 -5.51 2.82
CA MET A 147 11.06 -4.13 2.83
C MET A 147 12.06 -3.23 2.11
N PHE A 148 11.53 -2.23 1.43
CA PHE A 148 12.32 -1.24 0.71
C PHE A 148 12.24 0.08 1.47
N LYS A 149 13.24 0.30 2.32
CA LYS A 149 13.24 1.38 3.32
C LYS A 149 14.22 2.48 2.95
N GLU A 150 13.82 3.74 3.15
CA GLU A 150 14.78 4.82 3.30
C GLU A 150 15.24 4.90 4.75
N ARG A 151 16.56 4.94 4.92
CA ARG A 151 17.28 5.00 6.20
C ARG A 151 18.20 6.22 6.20
N ASN A 152 18.93 6.42 7.29
CA ASN A 152 19.89 7.51 7.43
C ASN A 152 20.93 7.62 6.29
N ASN A 153 21.27 6.50 5.64
CA ASN A 153 22.33 6.38 4.65
C ASN A 153 21.84 6.22 3.19
N GLY A 154 20.53 6.27 2.97
CA GLY A 154 19.91 6.17 1.64
C GLY A 154 18.76 5.17 1.59
N TYR A 155 18.46 4.69 0.39
CA TYR A 155 17.38 3.74 0.11
C TYR A 155 17.94 2.33 -0.05
N SER A 156 17.40 1.38 0.71
CA SER A 156 17.90 0.01 0.83
C SER A 156 16.76 -0.99 0.75
N VAL A 157 17.08 -2.21 0.30
CA VAL A 157 16.25 -3.38 0.59
C VAL A 157 16.80 -4.07 1.83
N VAL A 158 15.91 -4.47 2.72
CA VAL A 158 16.24 -5.21 3.94
C VAL A 158 15.41 -6.47 4.04
N ARG A 159 15.96 -7.49 4.69
CA ARG A 159 15.19 -8.66 5.12
C ARG A 159 14.64 -8.39 6.51
N THR A 160 13.33 -8.38 6.66
CA THR A 160 12.65 -8.09 7.94
C THR A 160 12.18 -9.41 8.56
N ILE A 161 12.46 -9.61 9.84
CA ILE A 161 11.99 -10.76 10.64
C ILE A 161 11.50 -10.21 11.97
N GLY A 162 10.18 -10.27 12.18
CA GLY A 162 9.54 -9.54 13.28
C GLY A 162 9.81 -8.05 13.14
N ASP A 163 10.29 -7.41 14.20
CA ASP A 163 10.62 -5.97 14.22
C ASP A 163 12.10 -5.67 13.90
N SER A 164 12.87 -6.71 13.53
CA SER A 164 14.31 -6.59 13.27
C SER A 164 14.62 -6.70 11.78
N ASP A 165 15.54 -5.85 11.33
CA ASP A 165 15.99 -5.81 9.94
C ASP A 165 17.42 -6.39 9.84
N TYR A 166 17.61 -7.22 8.83
CA TYR A 166 18.85 -7.96 8.53
C TYR A 166 19.23 -7.79 7.06
N ASP A 167 20.46 -8.19 6.72
CA ASP A 167 20.93 -8.32 5.33
C ASP A 167 20.70 -7.06 4.48
N GLU A 168 20.93 -5.88 5.05
CA GLU A 168 20.70 -4.61 4.35
C GLU A 168 21.55 -4.52 3.09
N ARG A 169 20.88 -4.29 1.96
CA ARG A 169 21.53 -3.97 0.69
C ARG A 169 21.10 -2.58 0.22
N LYS A 170 22.06 -1.66 0.26
CA LYS A 170 21.89 -0.30 -0.27
C LYS A 170 21.63 -0.32 -1.78
N LEU A 171 20.54 0.31 -2.19
CA LEU A 171 20.14 0.48 -3.59
C LEU A 171 20.57 1.86 -4.11
N ILE A 172 20.37 2.90 -3.31
CA ILE A 172 20.73 4.28 -3.64
C ILE A 172 21.40 4.91 -2.42
N ASP A 173 22.58 5.49 -2.61
CA ASP A 173 23.26 6.23 -1.55
C ASP A 173 22.57 7.58 -1.29
N LYS A 174 22.51 8.01 -0.02
CA LYS A 174 21.91 9.31 0.34
C LYS A 174 22.46 10.48 -0.47
N LYS A 175 23.74 10.46 -0.86
CA LYS A 175 24.34 11.52 -1.71
C LYS A 175 23.75 11.60 -3.13
N LYS A 176 23.01 10.58 -3.55
CA LYS A 176 22.33 10.49 -4.85
C LYS A 176 20.81 10.64 -4.72
N MET A 177 20.29 10.72 -3.51
CA MET A 177 18.90 11.10 -3.26
C MET A 177 18.82 12.64 -3.20
N PRO A 178 17.64 13.23 -3.47
CA PRO A 178 17.41 14.66 -3.29
C PRO A 178 17.79 15.17 -1.89
#